data_AF-A0A1H8G7F1-F1
#
_entry.id   AF-A0A1H8G7F1-F1
#
_cell.length_a   1.000
_cell.length_b   1.000
_cell.length_c   1.000
_cell.angle_alpha   90.00
_cell.angle_beta   90.00
_cell.angle_gamma   90.00
#
_symmetry.space_group_name_H-M   'P 1'
#
loop_
_entity.id
_entity.type
_entity.pdbx_description
1 polymer ?
#
loop_
_entity_poly.entity_id
_entity_poly.type
_entity_poly.pdbx_seq_one_letter_code
_entity_poly.pdbx_strand_id
1 'polypeptide(L)' 'MAGQKLGITEVDDGIWLVSFMHYDLGYIDLEQRTLRTIDKPFGTRLSPMS' A
#
# COMPACT_ATOMS: atom_id res chain seq x y z
N MET A 1 -7.68 -13.60 17.22
CA MET A 1 -7.39 -12.21 16.85
C MET A 1 -6.97 -12.22 15.40
N ALA A 2 -7.76 -11.63 14.50
CA ALA A 2 -7.36 -11.45 13.11
C ALA A 2 -6.53 -10.17 13.03
N GLY A 3 -5.29 -10.29 12.57
CA GLY A 3 -4.39 -9.17 12.36
C GLY A 3 -3.47 -9.53 11.20
N GLN A 4 -3.53 -8.74 10.14
CA GLN A 4 -2.69 -8.90 8.96
C GLN A 4 -1.63 -7.80 8.99
N LYS A 5 -0.35 -8.17 8.80
CA LYS A 5 0.78 -7.23 8.90
C LYS A 5 0.85 -6.36 7.66
N LEU A 6 0.80 -5.05 7.85
CA LEU A 6 1.10 -4.05 6.82
C LEU A 6 2.58 -3.66 6.90
N GLY A 7 3.20 -3.49 5.74
CA GLY A 7 4.50 -2.86 5.57
C GLY A 7 4.31 -1.37 5.32
N ILE A 8 5.06 -0.54 6.03
CA ILE A 8 5.15 0.91 5.80
C ILE A 8 6.64 1.20 5.68
N THR A 9 7.06 1.84 4.59
CA THR A 9 8.47 2.12 4.30
C THR A 9 8.62 3.48 3.67
N GLU A 10 9.49 4.31 4.22
CA GLU A 10 9.84 5.60 3.63
C GLU A 10 10.69 5.34 2.37
N VAL A 11 10.23 5.86 1.23
CA VAL A 11 10.89 5.66 -0.08
C VAL A 11 11.46 6.95 -0.65
N ASP A 12 10.95 8.09 -0.17
CA ASP A 12 11.47 9.44 -0.43
C ASP A 12 11.07 10.35 0.75
N ASP A 13 11.64 11.56 0.84
CA ASP A 13 11.35 12.50 1.92
C ASP A 13 9.85 12.82 1.98
N GLY A 14 9.20 12.43 3.08
CA GLY A 14 7.76 12.61 3.26
C GLY A 14 6.87 11.71 2.39
N ILE A 15 7.44 10.78 1.62
CA ILE A 15 6.71 9.81 0.78
C ILE A 15 6.92 8.39 1.31
N TRP A 16 5.81 7.73 1.64
CA TRP A 16 5.81 6.43 2.30
C TRP A 16 5.05 5.39 1.49
N LEU A 17 5.70 4.29 1.14
CA LEU A 17 5.08 3.14 0.50
C LEU A 17 4.32 2.29 1.54
N VAL A 18 3.09 1.93 1.18
CA VAL A 18 2.25 0.99 1.93
C VAL A 18 2.21 -0.32 1.15
N SER A 19 2.65 -1.41 1.77
CA SER A 19 2.65 -2.75 1.17
C SER A 19 1.89 -3.73 2.05
N PHE A 20 1.26 -4.71 1.42
CA PHE A 20 0.57 -5.81 2.09
C PHE A 20 0.98 -7.14 1.47
N MET A 21 1.49 -8.06 2.28
CA MET A 21 2.19 -9.26 1.82
C MET A 21 3.37 -8.92 0.89
N HIS A 22 3.28 -9.28 -0.39
CA HIS A 22 4.27 -8.99 -1.43
C HIS A 22 3.77 -7.95 -2.44
N TYR A 23 2.70 -7.24 -2.09
CA TYR A 23 2.02 -6.31 -2.98
C TYR A 23 2.12 -4.89 -2.46
N ASP A 24 2.41 -3.97 -3.36
CA ASP A 24 2.37 -2.54 -3.08
C ASP A 24 0.94 -2.03 -3.28
N LEU A 25 0.44 -1.31 -2.28
CA LEU A 25 -0.93 -0.79 -2.26
C LEU A 25 -1.00 0.66 -2.71
N GLY A 26 0.00 1.46 -2.33
CA GLY A 26 -0.08 2.91 -2.48
C GLY A 26 1.03 3.66 -1.77
N TYR A 27 0.98 4.97 -1.92
CA TYR A 27 1.89 5.91 -1.29
C TYR A 27 1.11 6.87 -0.38
N ILE A 28 1.64 7.16 0.79
CA ILE A 28 1.23 8.28 1.62
C ILE A 28 2.17 9.44 1.30
N ASP A 29 1.60 10.56 0.89
CA ASP A 29 2.29 11.83 0.72
C ASP A 29 1.95 12.71 1.92
N LEU A 30 2.94 12.93 2.80
CA LEU A 30 2.75 13.68 4.04
C LEU A 30 2.66 15.20 3.80
N GLU A 31 3.31 15.71 2.75
CA GLU A 31 3.25 17.12 2.39
C GLU A 31 1.85 17.47 1.88
N GLN A 32 1.34 16.66 0.95
CA GLN A 32 0.00 16.83 0.39
C GLN A 32 -1.11 16.30 1.30
N ARG A 33 -0.76 15.51 2.32
CA ARG A 33 -1.71 14.78 3.20
C ARG A 33 -2.67 13.90 2.40
N THR A 34 -2.13 13.21 1.39
CA THR A 34 -2.92 12.35 0.50
C THR A 34 -2.45 10.91 0.55
N LEU A 35 -3.37 9.99 0.23
CA LEU A 35 -3.07 8.60 -0.07
C LEU A 35 -3.28 8.37 -1.56
N ARG A 36 -2.23 7.95 -2.27
CA ARG A 36 -2.27 7.61 -3.69
C ARG A 36 -2.28 6.10 -3.83
N THR A 37 -3.35 5.55 -4.40
CA THR A 37 -3.45 4.12 -4.66
C THR A 37 -2.74 3.75 -5.95
N ILE A 38 -2.09 2.58 -5.98
CA ILE A 38 -1.58 2.01 -7.23
C ILE A 38 -2.73 1.33 -7.96
N ASP A 39 -2.82 1.51 -9.29
CA ASP A 39 -3.82 0.84 -10.09
C ASP A 39 -3.54 -0.67 -10.13
N LYS A 40 -4.49 -1.46 -9.58
CA LYS A 40 -4.42 -2.93 -9.44
C LYS A 40 -3.30 -3.38 -8.48
N PRO A 41 -3.42 -3.11 -7.17
CA PRO A 41 -2.39 -3.46 -6.19
C PRO A 41 -2.10 -4.98 -6.13
N PHE A 42 -3.07 -5.80 -6.53
CA PHE A 42 -3.01 -7.25 -6.53
C PHE A 42 -2.77 -7.89 -7.91
N GLY A 43 -2.60 -7.06 -8.96
CA GLY A 43 -2.55 -7.52 -10.35
C GLY A 43 -3.87 -8.18 -10.84
N THR A 44 -3.87 -8.71 -12.06
CA THR A 44 -5.06 -9.29 -12.71
C THR A 44 -5.47 -10.68 -12.16
N ARG A 45 -4.63 -11.33 -11.33
CA ARG A 45 -4.77 -12.76 -11.01
C ARG A 45 -5.25 -13.08 -9.59
N LEU A 46 -5.62 -12.08 -8.79
CA LEU A 46 -6.16 -12.35 -7.45
C LEU A 46 -7.69 -12.29 -7.45
N SER A 47 -8.30 -13.35 -6.93
CA SER A 47 -9.72 -13.36 -6.55
C SER A 47 -9.97 -12.24 -5.53
N PRO A 48 -11.12 -11.55 -5.55
CA PRO A 48 -11.49 -10.66 -4.46
C PRO A 48 -11.42 -11.43 -3.14
N MET A 49 -10.83 -10.86 -2.10
CA MET A 49 -10.98 -11.42 -0.75
C MET A 49 -12.47 -11.39 -0.42
N SER A 50 -13.04 -12.57 -0.13
CA SER A 50 -14.45 -12.72 0.29
C SER A 50 -14.69 -12.21 1.69
#